data_AF-L8JGU2-F1
#
_entry.id   AF-L8JGU2-F1
#
_cell.length_a   1.000
_cell.length_b   1.000
_cell.length_c   1.000
_cell.angle_alpha   90.00
_cell.angle_beta   90.00
_cell.angle_gamma   90.00
#
_symmetry.space_group_name_H-M   'P 1'
#
loop_
_entity.id
_entity.type
_entity.pdbx_description
1 polymer ?
#
loop_
_entity_poly.entity_id
_entity_poly.type
_entity_poly.pdbx_seq_one_letter_code
_entity_poly.pdbx_strand_id
1 'polypeptide(L)'
;MKDKKLDPTNPDHITYEHPPLGIAVLGGIRLEGLDRMRVTLKIQVEHLSLRHNLDLYNDNQTEKLIRKIAERLEIGTSVAAAALTDLTDELEKYRLEEIEKQNQVQDKKKFLSPEEIKEAQAYLKAPNLMQRTMEDIGRAGVIGEENNRLLMYLIFTSRKRDNPLHVISLGSSGIGKTHLQEKVSALIPEEDKLEITTLSGNAFYYFGQQELRNKLILIEDLDGADEVLYPLREIKSKKRITKTVVVKNTKGETRTVSLVVEGPVCVSGCTTKESLYEDNANRSFLIYIDESKEQDSKIMAFQRKLSAGKIDLAEQWKLIEQFQNMQRVLVPVQIRNPFAESLHIPDEVFKPRRSNAHYLAFIEAVTFYHQYQREKQYDKETGEEYIEATLEDIEEVNKLMKEVLLRKSDDLSGACRNYFERLKDWLKQEDKNSFTNVQARQALKVHPSNQKRFMLALQSWGLIHKVKGDKKNGFAYEVTTFEDQEQRNKRIAGVLDKILTGLQKIKKTKRSS
;
A
#
# COMPACT_ATOMS: atom_id res chain seq x y z
N MET A 1 23.45 19.43 40.63
CA MET A 1 22.46 19.71 39.57
C MET A 1 23.10 20.77 38.69
N LYS A 2 23.41 20.46 37.42
CA LYS A 2 23.93 21.49 36.51
C LYS A 2 22.76 22.40 36.14
N ASP A 3 22.86 23.69 36.44
CA ASP A 3 21.85 24.68 36.05
C ASP A 3 21.65 24.61 34.54
N LYS A 4 20.46 24.17 34.11
CA LYS A 4 20.08 24.21 32.69
C LYS A 4 19.91 25.68 32.32
N LYS A 5 20.80 26.19 31.47
CA LYS A 5 20.70 27.56 30.95
C LYS A 5 19.49 27.76 30.04
N LEU A 6 19.00 26.70 29.41
CA LEU A 6 17.79 26.68 28.57
C LEU A 6 16.63 26.03 29.34
N ASP A 7 15.50 26.73 29.43
CA ASP A 7 14.23 26.22 29.95
C ASP A 7 13.20 26.08 28.81
N PRO A 8 12.96 24.83 28.34
CA PRO A 8 11.99 24.53 27.30
C PRO A 8 10.61 24.11 27.85
N THR A 9 10.28 24.40 29.11
CA THR A 9 9.00 23.96 29.74
C THR A 9 7.76 24.41 28.94
N ASN A 10 7.84 25.55 28.26
CA ASN A 10 6.85 25.99 27.28
C ASN A 10 7.46 25.98 25.86
N PRO A 11 7.05 25.04 24.96
CA PRO A 11 7.59 24.95 23.61
C PRO A 11 7.41 26.22 22.76
N ASP A 12 6.37 27.00 23.02
CA ASP A 12 6.08 28.26 22.31
C ASP A 12 6.81 29.47 22.92
N HIS A 13 7.47 29.28 24.06
CA HIS A 13 8.18 30.33 24.79
C HIS A 13 9.37 29.75 25.58
N ILE A 14 10.46 29.47 24.86
CA ILE A 14 11.67 28.88 25.42
C ILE A 14 12.54 30.01 25.99
N THR A 15 12.96 29.90 27.24
CA THR A 15 13.80 30.90 27.90
C THR A 15 15.24 30.43 28.05
N TYR A 16 16.18 31.36 27.97
CA TYR A 16 17.61 31.11 28.03
C TYR A 16 18.30 32.20 28.85
N GLU A 17 19.08 31.81 29.85
CA GLU A 17 19.82 32.72 30.72
C GLU A 17 21.32 32.66 30.46
N HIS A 18 21.89 33.81 30.12
CA HIS A 18 23.34 34.00 29.99
C HIS A 18 23.72 35.35 30.60
N PRO A 19 23.83 35.46 31.94
CA PRO A 19 24.02 36.73 32.63
C PRO A 19 25.14 37.57 32.01
N PRO A 20 24.90 38.88 31.75
CA PRO A 20 23.72 39.66 32.14
C PRO A 20 22.51 39.58 31.19
N LEU A 21 22.56 38.75 30.14
CA LEU A 21 21.51 38.63 29.12
C LEU A 21 20.44 37.57 29.50
N GLY A 22 19.17 37.97 29.44
CA GLY A 22 18.03 37.06 29.35
C GLY A 22 17.53 37.01 27.91
N ILE A 23 17.39 35.82 27.33
CA ILE A 23 16.90 35.62 25.96
C ILE A 23 15.66 34.72 25.98
N ALA A 24 14.60 35.10 25.28
CA ALA A 24 13.44 34.25 25.05
C ALA A 24 13.21 34.03 23.56
N VAL A 25 12.97 32.78 23.18
CA VAL A 25 12.56 32.36 21.83
C VAL A 25 11.04 32.35 21.77
N LEU A 26 10.47 33.28 21.01
CA LEU A 26 9.03 33.46 20.86
C LEU A 26 8.51 32.62 19.69
N GLY A 27 7.48 31.81 19.96
CA GLY A 27 6.85 30.92 18.98
C GLY A 27 7.63 29.62 18.73
N GLY A 28 8.57 29.28 19.62
CA GLY A 28 9.36 28.06 19.54
C GLY A 28 10.31 27.98 18.35
N ILE A 29 10.75 26.76 18.06
CA ILE A 29 11.59 26.44 16.89
C ILE A 29 10.89 25.43 15.99
N ARG A 30 11.17 25.48 14.69
CA ARG A 30 10.69 24.47 13.75
C ARG A 30 11.54 23.21 13.88
N LEU A 31 10.90 22.05 13.98
CA LEU A 31 11.60 20.76 14.02
C LEU A 31 12.05 20.31 12.62
N GLU A 32 11.31 20.69 11.56
CA GLU A 32 11.59 20.36 10.16
C GLU A 32 12.58 21.32 9.46
N GLY A 33 13.35 20.82 8.50
CA GLY A 33 14.35 21.61 7.75
C GLY A 33 15.56 21.96 8.60
N LEU A 34 16.44 20.97 8.80
CA LEU A 34 17.63 21.04 9.66
C LEU A 34 18.71 22.01 9.15
N ASP A 35 18.55 22.52 7.93
CA ASP A 35 19.45 23.46 7.27
C ASP A 35 19.28 24.92 7.73
N ARG A 36 18.27 25.20 8.57
CA ARG A 36 17.94 26.56 9.05
C ARG A 36 17.40 26.57 10.48
N MET A 37 17.64 27.66 11.19
CA MET A 37 17.19 27.91 12.56
C MET A 37 16.52 29.29 12.65
N ARG A 38 15.35 29.42 12.01
CA ARG A 38 14.56 30.66 12.03
C ARG A 38 13.83 30.82 13.36
N VAL A 39 14.12 31.91 14.05
CA VAL A 39 13.59 32.22 15.38
C VAL A 39 13.23 33.69 15.51
N THR A 40 12.36 33.99 16.48
CA THR A 40 12.13 35.36 16.95
C THR A 40 12.65 35.47 18.37
N LEU A 41 13.73 36.20 18.57
CA LEU A 41 14.35 36.39 19.88
C LEU A 41 13.85 37.67 20.55
N LYS A 42 13.58 37.59 21.85
CA LYS A 42 13.46 38.74 22.77
C LYS A 42 14.66 38.71 23.71
N ILE A 43 15.55 39.68 23.58
CA ILE A 43 16.80 39.79 24.34
C ILE A 43 16.64 40.94 25.32
N GLN A 44 16.97 40.72 26.59
CA GLN A 44 16.78 41.69 27.66
C GLN A 44 18.00 41.74 28.58
N VAL A 45 18.30 42.95 29.04
CA VAL A 45 19.28 43.23 30.11
C VAL A 45 18.64 44.29 30.98
N GLU A 46 18.45 44.01 32.26
CA GLU A 46 17.80 44.92 33.20
C GLU A 46 16.47 45.49 32.65
N HIS A 47 16.43 46.79 32.32
CA HIS A 47 15.26 47.50 31.80
C HIS A 47 15.20 47.58 30.26
N LEU A 48 16.29 47.20 29.58
CA LEU A 48 16.41 47.30 28.12
C LEU A 48 15.97 46.01 27.45
N SER A 49 15.31 46.12 26.29
CA SER A 49 14.91 44.95 25.51
C SER A 49 14.96 45.18 24.01
N LEU A 50 15.27 44.11 23.29
CA LEU A 50 15.33 44.06 21.84
C LEU A 50 14.56 42.83 21.35
N ARG A 51 13.71 43.00 20.33
CA ARG A 51 13.10 41.89 19.60
C ARG A 51 13.67 41.81 18.20
N HIS A 52 14.03 40.60 17.76
CA HIS A 52 14.58 40.40 16.42
C HIS A 52 14.20 39.04 15.85
N ASN A 53 13.76 39.02 14.58
CA ASN A 53 13.57 37.80 13.82
C ASN A 53 14.82 37.57 12.96
N LEU A 54 15.38 36.37 13.01
CA LEU A 54 16.55 35.98 12.23
C LEU A 54 16.63 34.47 12.04
N ASP A 55 17.52 34.06 11.15
CA ASP A 55 18.04 32.70 11.06
C ASP A 55 19.37 32.61 11.81
N LEU A 56 19.44 31.84 12.90
CA LEU A 56 20.64 31.74 13.73
C LEU A 56 21.84 31.11 12.98
N TYR A 57 21.58 30.35 11.92
CA TYR A 57 22.63 29.77 11.06
C TYR A 57 23.16 30.73 10.00
N ASN A 58 22.63 31.96 9.92
CA ASN A 58 23.08 32.95 8.96
C ASN A 58 24.02 33.97 9.62
N ASP A 59 25.33 33.78 9.44
CA ASP A 59 26.38 34.63 10.04
C ASP A 59 26.14 36.12 9.83
N ASN A 60 25.72 36.54 8.63
CA ASN A 60 25.45 37.95 8.33
C ASN A 60 24.28 38.52 9.14
N GLN A 61 23.28 37.71 9.46
CA GLN A 61 22.15 38.14 10.30
C GLN A 61 22.56 38.14 11.78
N THR A 62 23.29 37.11 12.22
CA THR A 62 23.78 36.99 13.59
C THR A 62 24.76 38.12 13.94
N GLU A 63 25.70 38.47 13.05
CA GLU A 63 26.63 39.59 13.26
C GLU A 63 25.90 40.94 13.37
N LYS A 64 24.88 41.16 12.52
CA LYS A 64 24.03 42.36 12.60
C LYS A 64 23.27 42.41 13.92
N LEU A 65 22.80 41.28 14.44
CA LEU A 65 22.14 41.21 15.73
C LEU A 65 23.12 41.47 16.88
N ILE A 66 24.33 40.91 16.85
CA ILE A 66 25.39 41.15 17.84
C ILE A 66 25.69 42.66 17.95
N ARG A 67 25.86 43.34 16.81
CA ARG A 67 26.10 44.79 16.79
C ARG A 67 24.92 45.55 17.40
N LYS A 68 23.67 45.19 17.05
CA LYS A 68 22.47 45.81 17.63
C LYS A 68 22.33 45.57 19.13
N ILE A 69 22.69 44.38 19.62
CA ILE A 69 22.71 44.07 21.06
C ILE A 69 23.74 44.98 21.74
N ALA A 70 24.94 45.09 21.18
CA ALA A 70 25.99 45.91 21.76
C ALA A 70 25.65 47.40 21.80
N GLU A 71 25.05 47.92 20.72
CA GLU A 71 24.65 49.32 20.62
C GLU A 71 23.46 49.67 21.52
N ARG A 72 22.46 48.78 21.63
CA ARG A 72 21.19 49.11 22.31
C ARG A 72 21.08 48.60 23.75
N LEU A 73 21.79 47.54 24.07
CA LEU A 73 21.78 46.92 25.40
C LEU A 73 23.10 47.18 26.14
N GLU A 74 24.02 47.93 25.54
CA GLU A 74 25.32 48.32 26.11
C GLU A 74 26.18 47.12 26.58
N ILE A 75 26.01 45.97 25.92
CA ILE A 75 26.76 44.74 26.18
C ILE A 75 27.94 44.60 25.22
N GLY A 76 29.08 44.13 25.73
CA GLY A 76 30.23 43.83 24.87
C GLY A 76 29.89 42.86 23.75
N THR A 77 30.37 43.13 22.53
CA THR A 77 30.12 42.28 21.35
C THR A 77 30.58 40.83 21.55
N SER A 78 31.66 40.62 22.31
CA SER A 78 32.15 39.29 22.69
C SER A 78 31.15 38.52 23.56
N VAL A 79 30.50 39.19 24.51
CA VAL A 79 29.49 38.59 25.40
C VAL A 79 28.22 38.25 24.63
N ALA A 80 27.76 39.16 23.77
CA ALA A 80 26.61 38.92 22.92
C ALA A 80 26.84 37.77 21.91
N ALA A 81 28.04 37.70 21.32
CA ALA A 81 28.42 36.61 20.42
C ALA A 81 28.46 35.26 21.14
N ALA A 82 29.07 35.21 22.34
CA ALA A 82 29.10 34.00 23.15
C ALA A 82 27.69 33.54 23.54
N ALA A 83 26.82 34.46 23.96
CA ALA A 83 25.44 34.14 24.34
C ALA A 83 24.62 33.57 23.17
N LEU A 84 24.73 34.15 21.97
CA LEU A 84 24.00 33.67 20.78
C LEU A 84 24.56 32.33 20.26
N THR A 85 25.87 32.10 20.37
CA THR A 85 26.49 30.83 19.99
C THR A 85 26.01 29.71 20.92
N ASP A 86 26.10 29.92 22.23
CA ASP A 86 25.67 28.95 23.25
C ASP A 86 24.14 28.69 23.18
N LEU A 87 23.33 29.73 22.94
CA LEU A 87 21.90 29.57 22.66
C LEU A 87 21.64 28.68 21.43
N THR A 88 22.42 28.85 20.37
CA THR A 88 22.24 28.06 19.14
C THR A 88 22.53 26.59 19.41
N ASP A 89 23.61 26.28 20.12
CA ASP A 89 23.98 24.92 20.51
C ASP A 89 22.91 24.27 21.40
N GLU A 90 22.33 25.00 22.35
CA GLU A 90 21.27 24.49 23.22
C GLU A 90 19.95 24.26 22.47
N LEU A 91 19.59 25.14 21.53
CA LEU A 91 18.41 24.95 20.67
C LEU A 91 18.59 23.77 19.70
N GLU A 92 19.81 23.50 19.24
CA GLU A 92 20.12 22.30 18.43
C GLU A 92 19.90 21.02 19.23
N LYS A 93 20.43 20.95 20.46
CA LYS A 93 20.22 19.81 21.35
C LYS A 93 18.74 19.60 21.63
N TYR A 94 18.03 20.66 22.00
CA TYR A 94 16.59 20.62 22.22
C TYR A 94 15.83 20.12 20.98
N ARG A 95 16.17 20.62 19.78
CA ARG A 95 15.55 20.19 18.52
C ARG A 95 15.75 18.70 18.27
N LEU A 96 16.96 18.19 18.49
CA LEU A 96 17.28 16.78 18.30
C LEU A 96 16.55 15.90 19.32
N GLU A 97 16.50 16.32 20.59
CA GLU A 97 15.76 15.63 21.65
C GLU A 97 14.26 15.58 21.36
N GLU A 98 13.65 16.67 20.87
CA GLU A 98 12.23 16.70 20.52
C GLU A 98 11.92 15.85 19.27
N ILE A 99 12.80 15.84 18.27
CA ILE A 99 12.69 14.92 17.13
C ILE A 99 12.76 13.47 17.61
N GLU A 100 13.68 13.15 18.52
CA GLU A 100 13.82 11.81 19.09
C GLU A 100 12.58 11.40 19.92
N LYS A 101 12.04 12.32 20.74
CA LYS A 101 10.79 12.09 21.47
C LYS A 101 9.59 11.90 20.54
N GLN A 102 9.47 12.70 19.47
CA GLN A 102 8.42 12.50 18.46
C GLN A 102 8.52 11.13 17.79
N ASN A 103 9.74 10.68 17.51
CA ASN A 103 9.98 9.35 16.95
C ASN A 103 9.68 8.23 17.97
N GLN A 104 9.94 8.44 19.26
CA GLN A 104 9.62 7.46 20.33
C GLN A 104 8.11 7.35 20.62
N VAL A 105 7.35 8.45 20.51
CA VAL A 105 5.89 8.46 20.76
C VAL A 105 5.09 7.74 19.65
N GLN A 106 5.68 7.51 18.47
CA GLN A 106 5.00 6.86 17.35
C GLN A 106 4.86 5.34 17.45
N ASP A 107 5.60 4.65 18.33
CA ASP A 107 5.51 3.19 18.47
C ASP A 107 4.36 2.76 19.42
N LYS A 108 3.13 3.23 19.15
CA LYS A 108 1.90 2.82 19.88
C LYS A 108 1.44 1.42 19.45
N LYS A 109 2.28 0.40 19.60
CA LYS A 109 1.87 -0.98 19.37
C LYS A 109 0.86 -1.40 20.45
N LYS A 110 -0.32 -1.87 20.06
CA LYS A 110 -1.30 -2.42 21.00
C LYS A 110 -0.78 -3.76 21.52
N PHE A 111 -0.63 -3.88 22.83
CA PHE A 111 -0.38 -5.16 23.48
C PHE A 111 -1.72 -5.86 23.73
N LEU A 112 -1.85 -7.10 23.24
CA LEU A 112 -3.07 -7.89 23.42
C LEU A 112 -3.15 -8.47 24.83
N SER A 113 -4.36 -8.46 25.40
CA SER A 113 -4.68 -9.23 26.59
C SER A 113 -4.69 -10.74 26.31
N PRO A 114 -4.53 -11.61 27.34
CA PRO A 114 -4.63 -13.05 27.17
C PRO A 114 -5.95 -13.52 26.55
N GLU A 115 -7.04 -12.83 26.85
CA GLU A 115 -8.37 -13.12 26.30
C GLU A 115 -8.44 -12.81 24.80
N GLU A 116 -7.95 -11.65 24.37
CA GLU A 116 -7.89 -11.28 22.95
C GLU A 116 -7.00 -12.23 22.15
N ILE A 117 -5.86 -12.65 22.72
CA ILE A 117 -4.98 -13.64 22.09
C ILE A 117 -5.74 -14.95 21.90
N LYS A 118 -6.44 -15.42 22.95
CA LYS A 118 -7.21 -16.67 22.91
C LYS A 118 -8.34 -16.61 21.89
N GLU A 119 -9.07 -15.51 21.82
CA GLU A 119 -10.16 -15.31 20.84
C GLU A 119 -9.63 -15.29 19.40
N ALA A 120 -8.58 -14.51 19.14
CA ALA A 120 -7.95 -14.42 17.82
C ALA A 120 -7.39 -15.77 17.35
N GLN A 121 -6.70 -16.49 18.24
CA GLN A 121 -6.20 -17.83 17.94
C GLN A 121 -7.34 -18.85 17.77
N ALA A 122 -8.42 -18.77 18.56
CA ALA A 122 -9.57 -19.65 18.41
C ALA A 122 -10.23 -19.45 17.04
N TYR A 123 -10.35 -18.21 16.57
CA TYR A 123 -10.83 -17.92 15.22
C TYR A 123 -9.94 -18.57 14.16
N LEU A 124 -8.62 -18.36 14.23
CA LEU A 124 -7.64 -18.88 13.27
C LEU A 124 -7.55 -20.42 13.29
N LYS A 125 -7.83 -21.08 14.43
CA LYS A 125 -7.81 -22.55 14.56
C LYS A 125 -9.05 -23.25 14.01
N ALA A 126 -10.18 -22.56 13.98
CA ALA A 126 -11.45 -23.19 13.61
C ALA A 126 -11.52 -23.53 12.10
N PRO A 127 -12.23 -24.60 11.71
CA PRO A 127 -12.30 -25.06 10.32
C PRO A 127 -12.95 -24.03 9.39
N ASN A 128 -12.84 -24.25 8.07
CA ASN A 128 -13.38 -23.36 7.03
C ASN A 128 -12.92 -21.91 7.20
N LEU A 129 -11.65 -21.70 7.54
CA LEU A 129 -11.10 -20.39 7.86
C LEU A 129 -11.31 -19.40 6.72
N MET A 130 -10.97 -19.77 5.49
CA MET A 130 -11.13 -18.91 4.31
C MET A 130 -12.56 -18.43 4.09
N GLN A 131 -13.54 -19.33 4.19
CA GLN A 131 -14.96 -18.99 4.02
C GLN A 131 -15.42 -18.04 5.12
N ARG A 132 -15.12 -18.35 6.39
CA ARG A 132 -15.50 -17.49 7.53
C ARG A 132 -14.86 -16.11 7.43
N THR A 133 -13.57 -16.05 7.12
CA THR A 133 -12.85 -14.81 6.87
C THR A 133 -13.52 -14.01 5.76
N MET A 134 -13.84 -14.63 4.63
CA MET A 134 -14.53 -13.94 3.53
C MET A 134 -15.88 -13.37 3.96
N GLU A 135 -16.72 -14.14 4.65
CA GLU A 135 -18.04 -13.72 5.13
C GLU A 135 -17.93 -12.58 6.16
N ASP A 136 -17.03 -12.71 7.14
CA ASP A 136 -16.85 -11.75 8.21
C ASP A 136 -16.20 -10.44 7.73
N ILE A 137 -15.34 -10.47 6.69
CA ILE A 137 -14.89 -9.24 6.00
C ILE A 137 -16.10 -8.49 5.41
N GLY A 138 -17.08 -9.23 4.88
CA GLY A 138 -18.34 -8.66 4.39
C GLY A 138 -19.16 -8.02 5.50
N ARG A 139 -19.29 -8.71 6.64
CA ARG A 139 -19.99 -8.20 7.83
C ARG A 139 -19.28 -6.98 8.44
N ALA A 140 -17.95 -6.94 8.40
CA ALA A 140 -17.12 -5.79 8.81
C ALA A 140 -17.29 -4.54 7.92
N GLY A 141 -18.04 -4.65 6.81
CA GLY A 141 -18.45 -3.50 6.00
C GLY A 141 -17.86 -3.44 4.59
N VAL A 142 -17.16 -4.47 4.12
CA VAL A 142 -16.69 -4.57 2.72
C VAL A 142 -17.77 -5.26 1.86
N ILE A 143 -18.63 -4.47 1.22
CA ILE A 143 -19.81 -5.01 0.52
C ILE A 143 -19.45 -5.57 -0.87
N GLY A 144 -19.87 -6.82 -1.12
CA GLY A 144 -19.54 -7.52 -2.36
C GLY A 144 -18.05 -7.76 -2.51
N GLU A 145 -17.53 -7.76 -3.74
CA GLU A 145 -16.10 -7.95 -4.02
C GLU A 145 -15.51 -9.20 -3.33
N GLU A 146 -16.28 -10.30 -3.25
CA GLU A 146 -16.02 -11.40 -2.32
C GLU A 146 -14.63 -12.03 -2.51
N ASN A 147 -14.24 -12.28 -3.75
CA ASN A 147 -12.90 -12.79 -4.08
C ASN A 147 -11.83 -11.70 -3.88
N ASN A 148 -12.08 -10.48 -4.35
CA ASN A 148 -11.12 -9.38 -4.31
C ASN A 148 -10.79 -8.95 -2.87
N ARG A 149 -11.79 -8.88 -1.98
CA ARG A 149 -11.60 -8.50 -0.57
C ARG A 149 -10.79 -9.54 0.19
N LEU A 150 -11.03 -10.84 -0.04
CA LEU A 150 -10.29 -11.92 0.59
C LEU A 150 -8.85 -11.98 0.07
N LEU A 151 -8.68 -11.90 -1.25
CA LEU A 151 -7.36 -11.87 -1.88
C LEU A 151 -6.54 -10.67 -1.40
N MET A 152 -7.13 -9.48 -1.33
CA MET A 152 -6.47 -8.28 -0.83
C MET A 152 -6.06 -8.42 0.64
N TYR A 153 -6.95 -8.93 1.50
CA TYR A 153 -6.64 -9.16 2.91
C TYR A 153 -5.47 -10.14 3.12
N LEU A 154 -5.42 -11.23 2.35
CA LEU A 154 -4.31 -12.18 2.39
C LEU A 154 -3.00 -11.57 1.90
N ILE A 155 -3.04 -10.76 0.85
CA ILE A 155 -1.88 -10.00 0.37
C ILE A 155 -1.39 -9.04 1.45
N PHE A 156 -2.27 -8.30 2.13
CA PHE A 156 -1.88 -7.41 3.24
C PHE A 156 -1.27 -8.19 4.40
N THR A 157 -1.78 -9.38 4.69
CA THR A 157 -1.26 -10.28 5.72
C THR A 157 0.16 -10.76 5.40
N SER A 158 0.50 -10.93 4.12
CA SER A 158 1.83 -11.36 3.68
C SER A 158 2.97 -10.40 4.05
N ARG A 159 2.67 -9.15 4.48
CA ARG A 159 3.68 -8.19 4.98
C ARG A 159 4.53 -8.73 6.13
N LYS A 160 4.01 -9.72 6.88
CA LYS A 160 4.71 -10.39 7.98
C LYS A 160 5.65 -11.52 7.52
N ARG A 161 5.71 -11.80 6.22
CA ARG A 161 6.60 -12.80 5.62
C ARG A 161 7.82 -12.13 5.02
N ASP A 162 8.86 -12.92 4.77
CA ASP A 162 10.09 -12.43 4.15
C ASP A 162 9.87 -11.93 2.72
N ASN A 163 8.93 -12.51 2.00
CA ASN A 163 8.57 -12.13 0.63
C ASN A 163 7.09 -11.70 0.59
N PRO A 164 6.76 -10.45 0.97
CA PRO A 164 5.40 -9.97 0.85
C PRO A 164 4.94 -9.88 -0.59
N LEU A 165 3.63 -9.91 -0.74
CA LEU A 165 2.92 -9.66 -1.97
C LEU A 165 2.49 -8.20 -2.03
N HIS A 166 2.12 -7.75 -3.22
CA HIS A 166 1.66 -6.39 -3.47
C HIS A 166 0.41 -6.44 -4.33
N VAL A 167 -0.47 -5.46 -4.21
CA VAL A 167 -1.72 -5.42 -4.99
C VAL A 167 -1.91 -4.03 -5.60
N ILE A 168 -2.47 -4.01 -6.80
CA ILE A 168 -2.88 -2.79 -7.48
C ILE A 168 -4.33 -2.97 -7.94
N SER A 169 -5.19 -2.06 -7.48
CA SER A 169 -6.59 -1.99 -7.87
C SER A 169 -6.74 -1.17 -9.14
N LEU A 170 -7.32 -1.78 -10.16
CA LEU A 170 -7.58 -1.19 -11.47
C LEU A 170 -9.07 -0.95 -11.68
N GLY A 171 -9.37 0.13 -12.40
CA GLY A 171 -10.72 0.43 -12.83
C GLY A 171 -10.98 1.92 -13.03
N SER A 172 -12.16 2.22 -13.56
CA SER A 172 -12.59 3.59 -13.89
C SER A 172 -12.64 4.50 -12.67
N SER A 173 -12.56 5.82 -12.85
CA SER A 173 -12.71 6.76 -11.73
C SER A 173 -14.11 6.65 -11.12
N GLY A 174 -14.22 6.74 -9.79
CA GLY A 174 -15.49 6.77 -9.07
C GLY A 174 -16.17 5.42 -8.78
N ILE A 175 -15.60 4.29 -9.20
CA ILE A 175 -16.22 2.96 -9.03
C ILE A 175 -15.92 2.27 -7.67
N GLY A 176 -15.20 2.94 -6.76
CA GLY A 176 -14.90 2.38 -5.43
C GLY A 176 -13.55 1.66 -5.26
N LYS A 177 -12.56 1.90 -6.14
CA LYS A 177 -11.18 1.37 -5.98
C LYS A 177 -10.58 1.69 -4.61
N THR A 178 -10.56 2.97 -4.25
CA THR A 178 -10.03 3.47 -2.98
C THR A 178 -10.87 2.94 -1.83
N HIS A 179 -12.18 2.85 -2.01
CA HIS A 179 -13.09 2.33 -0.98
C HIS A 179 -12.79 0.87 -0.61
N LEU A 180 -12.58 -0.01 -1.60
CA LEU A 180 -12.19 -1.41 -1.32
C LEU A 180 -10.87 -1.45 -0.54
N GLN A 181 -9.87 -0.68 -0.98
CA GLN A 181 -8.56 -0.60 -0.33
C GLN A 181 -8.67 -0.10 1.12
N GLU A 182 -9.39 0.99 1.37
CA GLU A 182 -9.62 1.57 2.69
C GLU A 182 -10.37 0.62 3.63
N LYS A 183 -11.42 -0.04 3.14
CA LYS A 183 -12.22 -0.93 3.98
C LYS A 183 -11.50 -2.22 4.35
N VAL A 184 -10.73 -2.78 3.41
CA VAL A 184 -9.88 -3.95 3.70
C VAL A 184 -8.67 -3.54 4.56
N SER A 185 -8.11 -2.35 4.36
CA SER A 185 -7.00 -1.88 5.19
C SER A 185 -7.40 -1.65 6.64
N ALA A 186 -8.65 -1.28 6.92
CA ALA A 186 -9.15 -1.14 8.29
C ALA A 186 -8.99 -2.43 9.13
N LEU A 187 -8.92 -3.59 8.48
CA LEU A 187 -8.72 -4.90 9.11
C LEU A 187 -7.24 -5.15 9.52
N ILE A 188 -6.35 -4.24 9.14
CA ILE A 188 -4.93 -4.26 9.47
C ILE A 188 -4.69 -3.28 10.64
N PRO A 189 -3.90 -3.67 11.66
CA PRO A 189 -3.56 -2.79 12.78
C PRO A 189 -3.07 -1.42 12.32
N GLU A 190 -3.53 -0.34 12.97
CA GLU A 190 -3.11 1.04 12.64
C GLU A 190 -1.59 1.20 12.75
N GLU A 191 -0.98 0.57 13.75
CA GLU A 191 0.48 0.56 13.92
C GLU A 191 1.23 -0.17 12.81
N ASP A 192 0.55 -0.92 11.93
CA ASP A 192 1.15 -1.62 10.80
C ASP A 192 0.85 -0.95 9.45
N LYS A 193 0.12 0.17 9.44
CA LYS A 193 -0.25 0.90 8.21
C LYS A 193 0.57 2.17 8.01
N LEU A 194 0.74 2.53 6.74
CA LEU A 194 1.25 3.83 6.31
C LEU A 194 0.38 4.31 5.15
N GLU A 195 -0.51 5.26 5.42
CA GLU A 195 -1.41 5.85 4.43
C GLU A 195 -0.73 7.07 3.79
N ILE A 196 -0.56 7.02 2.48
CA ILE A 196 0.17 8.04 1.71
C ILE A 196 -0.76 8.62 0.65
N THR A 197 -1.21 9.85 0.90
CA THR A 197 -2.00 10.63 -0.08
C THR A 197 -1.08 11.30 -1.10
N THR A 198 0.04 11.87 -0.65
CA THR A 198 1.07 12.48 -1.50
C THR A 198 2.44 12.30 -0.85
N LEU A 199 3.46 12.02 -1.65
CA LEU A 199 4.81 11.89 -1.14
C LEU A 199 5.82 12.37 -2.19
N SER A 200 6.82 13.14 -1.77
CA SER A 200 7.96 13.42 -2.63
C SER A 200 8.80 12.16 -2.82
N GLY A 201 9.37 11.95 -4.02
CA GLY A 201 10.18 10.75 -4.29
C GLY A 201 11.37 10.57 -3.33
N ASN A 202 11.79 11.63 -2.65
CA ASN A 202 12.89 11.60 -1.69
C ASN A 202 12.49 11.22 -0.27
N ALA A 203 11.24 11.43 0.13
CA ALA A 203 10.81 11.19 1.52
C ALA A 203 10.98 9.72 1.94
N PHE A 204 10.86 8.78 1.00
CA PHE A 204 11.08 7.35 1.26
C PHE A 204 12.44 7.01 1.86
N TYR A 205 13.48 7.81 1.59
CA TYR A 205 14.83 7.56 2.10
C TYR A 205 15.07 8.15 3.49
N TYR A 206 14.15 8.95 4.01
CA TYR A 206 14.28 9.60 5.32
C TYR A 206 13.51 8.90 6.44
N PHE A 207 12.78 7.83 6.12
CA PHE A 207 12.25 6.92 7.14
C PHE A 207 13.39 6.29 7.94
N GLY A 208 13.12 5.97 9.20
CA GLY A 208 14.05 5.21 10.04
C GLY A 208 14.36 3.84 9.43
N GLN A 209 15.55 3.30 9.74
CA GLN A 209 16.06 2.09 9.08
C GLN A 209 15.08 0.92 9.12
N GLN A 210 14.36 0.71 10.23
CA GLN A 210 13.38 -0.39 10.36
C GLN A 210 11.93 0.10 10.38
N GLU A 211 11.68 1.38 10.13
CA GLU A 211 10.37 1.99 10.30
C GLU A 211 9.32 1.39 9.34
N LEU A 212 9.75 1.02 8.13
CA LEU A 212 8.88 0.41 7.13
C LEU A 212 8.74 -1.11 7.27
N ARG A 213 9.46 -1.75 8.21
CA ARG A 213 9.45 -3.21 8.33
C ARG A 213 8.06 -3.72 8.72
N ASN A 214 7.56 -4.69 7.94
CA ASN A 214 6.23 -5.29 8.05
C ASN A 214 5.08 -4.29 7.94
N LYS A 215 5.29 -3.10 7.34
CA LYS A 215 4.23 -2.12 7.12
C LYS A 215 3.45 -2.39 5.85
N LEU A 216 2.17 -2.05 5.87
CA LEU A 216 1.30 -1.91 4.71
C LEU A 216 1.30 -0.46 4.24
N ILE A 217 1.91 -0.20 3.10
CA ILE A 217 1.93 1.10 2.44
C ILE A 217 0.71 1.20 1.52
N LEU A 218 -0.16 2.16 1.80
CA LEU A 218 -1.40 2.42 1.04
C LEU A 218 -1.22 3.70 0.24
N ILE A 219 -1.35 3.57 -1.08
CA ILE A 219 -1.27 4.71 -2.00
C ILE A 219 -2.63 4.88 -2.65
N GLU A 220 -3.27 6.01 -2.42
CA GLU A 220 -4.64 6.25 -2.91
C GLU A 220 -4.69 6.43 -4.42
N ASP A 221 -3.72 7.15 -5.00
CA ASP A 221 -3.63 7.36 -6.43
C ASP A 221 -2.19 7.24 -6.93
N LEU A 222 -1.89 6.15 -7.63
CA LEU A 222 -0.60 5.95 -8.27
C LEU A 222 -0.41 6.88 -9.48
N ASP A 223 -1.48 7.39 -10.09
CA ASP A 223 -1.39 8.21 -11.31
C ASP A 223 -0.74 9.58 -11.06
N GLY A 224 -0.74 10.04 -9.80
CA GLY A 224 -0.06 11.25 -9.35
C GLY A 224 1.25 11.00 -8.58
N ALA A 225 1.68 9.74 -8.43
CA ALA A 225 2.81 9.34 -7.57
C ALA A 225 4.05 8.89 -8.37
N ASP A 226 4.24 9.40 -9.61
CA ASP A 226 5.27 8.91 -10.53
C ASP A 226 6.70 8.94 -9.93
N GLU A 227 7.04 9.98 -9.16
CA GLU A 227 8.35 10.14 -8.51
C GLU A 227 8.65 9.06 -7.46
N VAL A 228 7.61 8.44 -6.90
CA VAL A 228 7.69 7.49 -5.79
C VAL A 228 7.80 6.04 -6.28
N LEU A 229 7.48 5.80 -7.55
CA LEU A 229 7.44 4.45 -8.13
C LEU A 229 8.80 3.76 -8.17
N TYR A 230 9.89 4.51 -8.30
CA TYR A 230 11.24 3.94 -8.31
C TYR A 230 11.65 3.43 -6.92
N PRO A 231 11.61 4.25 -5.84
CA PRO A 231 11.83 3.76 -4.48
C PRO A 231 10.94 2.56 -4.13
N LEU A 232 9.65 2.59 -4.52
CA LEU A 232 8.74 1.46 -4.31
C LEU A 232 9.20 0.20 -5.04
N ARG A 233 9.64 0.31 -6.29
CA ARG A 233 10.12 -0.84 -7.06
C ARG A 233 11.33 -1.51 -6.40
N GLU A 234 12.25 -0.68 -5.90
CA GLU A 234 13.47 -1.15 -5.25
C GLU A 234 13.15 -1.81 -3.90
N ILE A 235 12.31 -1.19 -3.05
CA ILE A 235 11.96 -1.80 -1.75
C ILE A 235 11.14 -3.08 -1.91
N LYS A 236 10.26 -3.17 -2.92
CA LYS A 236 9.53 -4.41 -3.28
C LYS A 236 10.49 -5.54 -3.68
N SER A 237 11.51 -5.23 -4.47
CA SER A 237 12.39 -6.26 -5.07
C SER A 237 13.56 -6.63 -4.17
N LYS A 238 14.19 -5.65 -3.51
CA LYS A 238 15.41 -5.82 -2.72
C LYS A 238 15.16 -5.84 -1.21
N LYS A 239 13.93 -5.51 -0.77
CA LYS A 239 13.55 -5.39 0.65
C LYS A 239 14.38 -4.34 1.42
N ARG A 240 15.07 -3.47 0.69
CA ARG A 240 15.80 -2.32 1.21
C ARG A 240 16.03 -1.30 0.12
N ILE A 241 16.08 -0.04 0.51
CA ILE A 241 16.50 1.07 -0.34
C ILE A 241 17.63 1.83 0.35
N THR A 242 18.53 2.36 -0.45
CA THR A 242 19.67 3.13 0.05
C THR A 242 19.83 4.38 -0.79
N LYS A 243 20.06 5.51 -0.12
CA LYS A 243 20.42 6.76 -0.77
C LYS A 243 21.58 7.41 -0.06
N THR A 244 22.60 7.71 -0.85
CA THR A 244 23.77 8.43 -0.36
C THR A 244 23.54 9.93 -0.53
N VAL A 245 23.59 10.66 0.58
CA VAL A 245 23.44 12.12 0.62
C VAL A 245 24.68 12.75 1.24
N VAL A 246 24.98 13.98 0.82
CA VAL A 246 26.06 14.76 1.43
C VAL A 246 25.45 15.64 2.50
N VAL A 247 25.88 15.44 3.74
CA VAL A 247 25.47 16.24 4.90
C VAL A 247 26.66 17.11 5.28
N LYS A 248 26.43 18.42 5.42
CA LYS A 248 27.42 19.31 6.00
C LYS A 248 27.32 19.20 7.51
N ASN A 249 28.44 18.93 8.19
CA ASN A 249 28.49 19.03 9.64
C ASN A 249 28.50 20.50 10.08
N THR A 250 28.31 20.75 11.38
CA THR A 250 28.35 22.08 12.00
C THR A 250 29.68 22.82 11.80
N LYS A 251 30.74 22.13 11.33
CA LYS A 251 32.06 22.70 11.00
C LYS A 251 32.22 23.04 9.51
N GLY A 252 31.17 22.87 8.70
CA GLY A 252 31.20 23.13 7.26
C GLY A 252 31.86 22.02 6.41
N GLU A 253 32.34 20.94 7.03
CA GLU A 253 32.90 19.80 6.32
C GLU A 253 31.78 18.95 5.72
N THR A 254 31.96 18.53 4.47
CA THR A 254 31.03 17.64 3.80
C THR A 254 31.31 16.20 4.22
N ARG A 255 30.30 15.51 4.75
CA ARG A 255 30.34 14.07 5.01
C ARG A 255 29.27 13.37 4.19
N THR A 256 29.67 12.28 3.57
CA THR A 256 28.77 11.41 2.83
C THR A 256 28.10 10.45 3.81
N VAL A 257 26.77 10.50 3.90
CA VAL A 257 25.95 9.64 4.74
C VAL A 257 25.05 8.78 3.85
N SER A 258 25.01 7.47 4.10
CA SER A 258 24.10 6.56 3.43
C SER A 258 22.85 6.34 4.28
N LEU A 259 21.72 6.85 3.80
CA LEU A 259 20.41 6.58 4.37
C LEU A 259 19.96 5.20 3.90
N VAL A 260 19.67 4.30 4.84
CA VAL A 260 19.21 2.93 4.55
C VAL A 260 17.84 2.76 5.18
N VAL A 261 16.89 2.26 4.38
CA VAL A 261 15.55 1.91 4.85
C VAL A 261 15.29 0.45 4.46
N GLU A 262 14.89 -0.35 5.45
CA GLU A 262 14.64 -1.78 5.34
C GLU A 262 13.14 -2.06 5.29
N GLY A 263 12.77 -3.00 4.43
CA GLY A 263 11.51 -3.71 4.48
C GLY A 263 11.64 -4.98 5.33
N PRO A 264 10.85 -6.03 5.06
CA PRO A 264 9.87 -6.15 3.98
C PRO A 264 8.65 -5.22 4.15
N VAL A 265 8.01 -4.81 3.04
CA VAL A 265 6.77 -4.00 3.03
C VAL A 265 5.71 -4.69 2.17
N CYS A 266 4.43 -4.50 2.48
CA CYS A 266 3.35 -4.71 1.51
C CYS A 266 2.96 -3.36 0.92
N VAL A 267 2.64 -3.31 -0.37
CA VAL A 267 2.25 -2.07 -1.05
C VAL A 267 0.93 -2.31 -1.75
N SER A 268 -0.05 -1.46 -1.46
CA SER A 268 -1.32 -1.38 -2.15
C SER A 268 -1.41 -0.05 -2.88
N GLY A 269 -1.93 -0.06 -4.10
CA GLY A 269 -2.19 1.17 -4.83
C GLY A 269 -3.42 1.09 -5.71
N CYS A 270 -4.03 2.23 -6.03
CA CYS A 270 -5.08 2.31 -7.03
C CYS A 270 -4.59 3.10 -8.25
N THR A 271 -5.02 2.71 -9.45
CA THR A 271 -4.73 3.45 -10.69
C THR A 271 -5.87 3.30 -11.70
N THR A 272 -6.03 4.30 -12.55
CA THR A 272 -6.92 4.23 -13.72
C THR A 272 -6.21 3.76 -14.99
N LYS A 273 -4.88 3.69 -14.98
CA LYS A 273 -4.05 3.44 -16.15
C LYS A 273 -3.54 2.00 -16.16
N GLU A 274 -4.24 1.13 -16.90
CA GLU A 274 -3.79 -0.26 -17.10
C GLU A 274 -2.44 -0.37 -17.85
N SER A 275 -2.12 0.61 -18.71
CA SER A 275 -0.93 0.58 -19.59
C SER A 275 0.28 1.35 -19.06
N LEU A 276 0.09 2.26 -18.10
CA LEU A 276 1.24 2.78 -17.35
C LEU A 276 1.60 1.68 -16.36
N TYR A 277 2.89 1.39 -16.20
CA TYR A 277 3.45 0.49 -15.19
C TYR A 277 3.68 -0.98 -15.56
N GLU A 278 4.04 -1.34 -16.80
CA GLU A 278 4.43 -2.74 -17.11
C GLU A 278 5.49 -3.30 -16.13
N ASP A 279 6.42 -2.46 -15.67
CA ASP A 279 7.41 -2.87 -14.67
C ASP A 279 6.83 -3.12 -13.27
N ASN A 280 5.95 -2.26 -12.75
CA ASN A 280 5.42 -2.37 -11.38
C ASN A 280 4.17 -3.26 -11.30
N ALA A 281 3.33 -3.22 -12.33
CA ALA A 281 2.13 -4.04 -12.48
C ALA A 281 2.49 -5.54 -12.47
N ASN A 282 3.58 -5.91 -13.14
CA ASN A 282 4.06 -7.29 -13.15
C ASN A 282 4.70 -7.75 -11.83
N ARG A 283 4.94 -6.85 -10.87
CA ARG A 283 5.41 -7.16 -9.50
C ARG A 283 4.29 -7.13 -8.47
N SER A 284 3.05 -6.93 -8.92
CA SER A 284 1.88 -6.84 -8.07
C SER A 284 0.77 -7.75 -8.62
N PHE A 285 -0.21 -8.06 -7.79
CA PHE A 285 -1.47 -8.65 -8.19
C PHE A 285 -2.33 -7.52 -8.74
N LEU A 286 -2.83 -7.70 -9.96
CA LEU A 286 -3.75 -6.75 -10.56
C LEU A 286 -5.15 -7.26 -10.29
N ILE A 287 -5.91 -6.49 -9.52
CA ILE A 287 -7.32 -6.76 -9.29
C ILE A 287 -8.15 -5.72 -10.03
N TYR A 288 -9.25 -6.17 -10.60
CA TYR A 288 -10.20 -5.30 -11.29
C TYR A 288 -11.44 -5.21 -10.42
N ILE A 289 -11.88 -3.97 -10.15
CA ILE A 289 -13.11 -3.75 -9.40
C ILE A 289 -14.30 -4.21 -10.25
N ASP A 290 -15.28 -4.81 -9.59
CA ASP A 290 -16.52 -5.28 -10.19
C ASP A 290 -17.42 -4.08 -10.53
N GLU A 291 -17.50 -3.75 -11.82
CA GLU A 291 -18.36 -2.70 -12.39
C GLU A 291 -19.77 -3.25 -12.77
N SER A 292 -20.18 -4.41 -12.24
CA SER A 292 -21.48 -5.01 -12.53
C SER A 292 -22.65 -4.27 -11.88
N LYS A 293 -23.84 -4.36 -12.51
CA LYS A 293 -25.07 -3.75 -11.96
C LYS A 293 -25.50 -4.43 -10.67
N GLU A 294 -25.20 -5.71 -10.54
CA GLU A 294 -25.46 -6.50 -9.34
C GLU A 294 -24.66 -5.96 -8.17
N GLN A 295 -23.38 -5.65 -8.38
CA GLN A 295 -22.50 -5.06 -7.38
C GLN A 295 -22.96 -3.65 -6.99
N ASP A 296 -23.27 -2.80 -7.97
CA ASP A 296 -23.85 -1.47 -7.72
C ASP A 296 -25.12 -1.57 -6.86
N SER A 297 -26.01 -2.51 -7.17
CA SER A 297 -27.26 -2.72 -6.44
C SER A 297 -27.01 -3.13 -4.99
N LYS A 298 -26.02 -4.01 -4.74
CA LYS A 298 -25.60 -4.42 -3.38
C LYS A 298 -25.08 -3.21 -2.59
N ILE A 299 -24.21 -2.41 -3.18
CA ILE A 299 -23.62 -1.22 -2.54
C ILE A 299 -24.71 -0.20 -2.20
N MET A 300 -25.58 0.14 -3.15
CA MET A 300 -26.66 1.11 -2.92
C MET A 300 -27.67 0.59 -1.87
N ALA A 301 -27.96 -0.71 -1.85
CA ALA A 301 -28.82 -1.30 -0.83
C ALA A 301 -28.20 -1.19 0.57
N PHE A 302 -26.88 -1.39 0.70
CA PHE A 302 -26.18 -1.19 1.96
C PHE A 302 -26.18 0.27 2.38
N GLN A 303 -25.88 1.22 1.49
CA GLN A 303 -25.93 2.66 1.78
C GLN A 303 -27.31 3.09 2.30
N ARG A 304 -28.40 2.59 1.68
CA ARG A 304 -29.77 2.83 2.16
C ARG A 304 -30.01 2.24 3.55
N LYS A 305 -29.54 1.03 3.84
CA LYS A 305 -29.67 0.40 5.17
C LYS A 305 -28.88 1.18 6.24
N LEU A 306 -27.67 1.62 5.91
CA LEU A 306 -26.83 2.43 6.78
C LEU A 306 -27.51 3.76 7.11
N SER A 307 -27.98 4.48 6.09
CA SER A 307 -28.71 5.74 6.27
C SER A 307 -30.00 5.57 7.07
N ALA A 308 -30.66 4.41 6.96
CA ALA A 308 -31.84 4.06 7.74
C ALA A 308 -31.54 3.57 9.17
N GLY A 309 -30.27 3.53 9.60
CA GLY A 309 -29.89 3.05 10.94
C GLY A 309 -30.10 1.55 11.16
N LYS A 310 -30.19 0.76 10.08
CA LYS A 310 -30.45 -0.70 10.14
C LYS A 310 -29.17 -1.56 10.16
N ILE A 311 -28.01 -0.93 10.29
CA ILE A 311 -26.71 -1.60 10.35
C ILE A 311 -26.16 -1.44 11.76
N ASP A 312 -25.77 -2.55 12.37
CA ASP A 312 -25.11 -2.55 13.67
C ASP A 312 -23.63 -2.19 13.50
N LEU A 313 -23.29 -0.91 13.73
CA LEU A 313 -21.91 -0.42 13.64
C LEU A 313 -21.01 -0.97 14.75
N ALA A 314 -21.57 -1.32 15.91
CA ALA A 314 -20.80 -1.87 17.02
C ALA A 314 -20.30 -3.28 16.69
N GLU A 315 -21.16 -4.10 16.05
CA GLU A 315 -20.76 -5.40 15.52
C GLU A 315 -19.66 -5.27 14.46
N GLN A 316 -19.78 -4.31 13.54
CA GLN A 316 -18.74 -4.06 12.52
C GLN A 316 -17.40 -3.72 13.14
N TRP A 317 -17.38 -2.80 14.12
CA TRP A 317 -16.14 -2.43 14.81
C TRP A 317 -15.54 -3.58 15.59
N LYS A 318 -16.36 -4.42 16.23
CA LYS A 318 -15.88 -5.61 16.92
C LYS A 318 -15.21 -6.59 15.97
N LEU A 319 -15.78 -6.81 14.78
CA LEU A 319 -15.16 -7.66 13.76
C LEU A 319 -13.85 -7.06 13.25
N ILE A 320 -13.81 -5.76 12.99
CA ILE A 320 -12.58 -5.06 12.59
C ILE A 320 -11.49 -5.26 13.65
N GLU A 321 -11.80 -5.02 14.92
CA GLU A 321 -10.85 -5.22 16.02
C GLU A 321 -10.39 -6.68 16.12
N GLN A 322 -11.31 -7.64 15.97
CA GLN A 322 -10.97 -9.06 15.92
C GLN A 322 -9.99 -9.38 14.79
N PHE A 323 -10.20 -8.84 13.58
CA PHE A 323 -9.28 -9.01 12.46
C PHE A 323 -7.91 -8.38 12.74
N GLN A 324 -7.86 -7.19 13.34
CA GLN A 324 -6.59 -6.57 13.72
C GLN A 324 -5.87 -7.40 14.80
N ASN A 325 -6.60 -7.96 15.76
CA ASN A 325 -6.04 -8.85 16.78
C ASN A 325 -5.52 -10.16 16.17
N MET A 326 -6.25 -10.74 15.19
CA MET A 326 -5.77 -11.86 14.38
C MET A 326 -4.47 -11.53 13.68
N GLN A 327 -4.38 -10.33 13.07
CA GLN A 327 -3.14 -9.88 12.45
C GLN A 327 -2.01 -9.82 13.47
N ARG A 328 -2.23 -9.31 14.68
CA ARG A 328 -1.21 -9.20 15.75
C ARG A 328 -0.69 -10.55 16.22
N VAL A 329 -1.56 -11.58 16.36
CA VAL A 329 -1.14 -12.91 16.84
C VAL A 329 -0.41 -13.76 15.78
N LEU A 330 -0.49 -13.43 14.49
CA LEU A 330 0.28 -14.15 13.46
C LEU A 330 1.78 -13.92 13.66
N VAL A 331 2.53 -15.03 13.75
CA VAL A 331 3.98 -15.01 13.91
C VAL A 331 4.67 -15.37 12.58
N PRO A 332 5.84 -14.79 12.27
CA PRO A 332 6.66 -15.23 11.15
C PRO A 332 7.03 -16.71 11.29
N VAL A 333 6.83 -17.49 10.22
CA VAL A 333 7.15 -18.93 10.16
C VAL A 333 7.61 -19.29 8.75
N GLN A 334 8.57 -20.21 8.63
CA GLN A 334 9.02 -20.72 7.34
C GLN A 334 7.93 -21.61 6.74
N ILE A 335 7.74 -21.52 5.43
CA ILE A 335 6.71 -22.28 4.72
C ILE A 335 7.38 -23.09 3.64
N ARG A 336 7.10 -24.40 3.64
CA ARG A 336 7.53 -25.32 2.60
C ARG A 336 6.31 -25.80 1.86
N ASN A 337 6.37 -25.80 0.53
CA ASN A 337 5.29 -26.33 -0.30
C ASN A 337 5.74 -27.65 -0.93
N PRO A 338 5.33 -28.81 -0.40
CA PRO A 338 5.73 -30.12 -0.93
C PRO A 338 5.25 -30.38 -2.36
N PHE A 339 4.30 -29.58 -2.84
CA PHE A 339 3.71 -29.71 -4.17
C PHE A 339 4.32 -28.74 -5.19
N ALA A 340 5.23 -27.83 -4.78
CA ALA A 340 5.72 -26.73 -5.59
C ALA A 340 6.24 -27.14 -6.98
N GLU A 341 6.97 -28.25 -7.07
CA GLU A 341 7.56 -28.72 -8.33
C GLU A 341 6.51 -29.23 -9.34
N SER A 342 5.33 -29.64 -8.86
CA SER A 342 4.23 -30.15 -9.68
C SER A 342 3.23 -29.06 -10.08
N LEU A 343 3.43 -27.83 -9.58
CA LEU A 343 2.56 -26.71 -9.85
C LEU A 343 2.99 -25.99 -11.12
N HIS A 344 2.11 -25.98 -12.12
CA HIS A 344 2.33 -25.31 -13.39
C HIS A 344 1.19 -24.32 -13.68
N ILE A 345 1.55 -23.13 -14.15
CA ILE A 345 0.56 -22.17 -14.65
C ILE A 345 0.29 -22.45 -16.14
N PRO A 346 -0.87 -22.03 -16.69
CA PRO A 346 -1.15 -22.13 -18.12
C PRO A 346 -0.12 -21.34 -18.97
N ASP A 347 0.29 -21.90 -20.11
CA ASP A 347 1.27 -21.29 -21.02
C ASP A 347 0.80 -19.95 -21.63
N GLU A 348 -0.52 -19.74 -21.67
CA GLU A 348 -1.18 -18.55 -22.22
C GLU A 348 -1.01 -17.31 -21.33
N VAL A 349 -0.56 -17.48 -20.08
CA VAL A 349 -0.40 -16.37 -19.13
C VAL A 349 0.81 -15.51 -19.50
N PHE A 350 0.60 -14.19 -19.62
CA PHE A 350 1.70 -13.27 -19.89
C PHE A 350 2.75 -13.28 -18.77
N LYS A 351 4.03 -13.18 -19.20
CA LYS A 351 5.21 -13.16 -18.32
C LYS A 351 5.20 -14.35 -17.34
N PRO A 352 5.21 -15.61 -17.84
CA PRO A 352 4.92 -16.80 -17.04
C PRO A 352 5.84 -16.96 -15.83
N ARG A 353 7.12 -16.57 -15.93
CA ARG A 353 8.06 -16.61 -14.79
C ARG A 353 7.58 -15.83 -13.56
N ARG A 354 7.06 -14.62 -13.75
CA ARG A 354 6.58 -13.77 -12.64
C ARG A 354 5.23 -14.28 -12.11
N SER A 355 4.35 -14.70 -13.01
CA SER A 355 3.05 -15.27 -12.64
C SER A 355 3.21 -16.57 -11.84
N ASN A 356 4.20 -17.41 -12.19
CA ASN A 356 4.53 -18.61 -11.42
C ASN A 356 5.05 -18.26 -10.01
N ALA A 357 5.96 -17.29 -9.92
CA ALA A 357 6.46 -16.83 -8.62
C ALA A 357 5.34 -16.28 -7.72
N HIS A 358 4.41 -15.50 -8.29
CA HIS A 358 3.23 -15.01 -7.58
C HIS A 358 2.31 -16.14 -7.12
N TYR A 359 2.09 -17.14 -7.98
CA TYR A 359 1.25 -18.30 -7.66
C TYR A 359 1.80 -19.07 -6.45
N LEU A 360 3.10 -19.41 -6.47
CA LEU A 360 3.75 -20.08 -5.35
C LEU A 360 3.73 -19.22 -4.07
N ALA A 361 4.10 -17.95 -4.18
CA ALA A 361 4.14 -17.05 -3.02
C ALA A 361 2.75 -16.80 -2.42
N PHE A 362 1.68 -16.84 -3.22
CA PHE A 362 0.31 -16.73 -2.72
C PHE A 362 -0.17 -18.00 -2.03
N ILE A 363 0.21 -19.19 -2.51
CA ILE A 363 -0.02 -20.45 -1.78
C ILE A 363 0.64 -20.41 -0.41
N GLU A 364 1.87 -19.93 -0.36
CA GLU A 364 2.55 -19.76 0.91
C GLU A 364 1.89 -18.68 1.79
N ALA A 365 1.35 -17.59 1.22
CA ALA A 365 0.61 -16.59 1.99
C ALA A 365 -0.71 -17.15 2.58
N VAL A 366 -1.42 -18.00 1.84
CA VAL A 366 -2.60 -18.71 2.35
C VAL A 366 -2.19 -19.71 3.43
N THR A 367 -1.11 -20.46 3.22
CA THR A 367 -0.57 -21.39 4.23
C THR A 367 -0.16 -20.65 5.51
N PHE A 368 0.45 -19.47 5.37
CA PHE A 368 0.82 -18.59 6.48
C PHE A 368 -0.39 -18.17 7.32
N TYR A 369 -1.49 -17.83 6.66
CA TYR A 369 -2.73 -17.46 7.34
C TYR A 369 -3.33 -18.63 8.11
N HIS A 370 -3.18 -19.86 7.59
CA HIS A 370 -3.57 -21.10 8.25
C HIS A 370 -2.56 -21.60 9.29
N GLN A 371 -1.52 -20.84 9.67
CA GLN A 371 -0.43 -21.32 10.54
C GLN A 371 -0.90 -22.00 11.84
N TYR A 372 -2.02 -21.57 12.41
CA TYR A 372 -2.59 -22.15 13.64
C TYR A 372 -3.35 -23.47 13.43
N GLN A 373 -3.56 -23.88 12.17
CA GLN A 373 -4.16 -25.14 11.74
C GLN A 373 -3.15 -26.11 11.15
N ARG A 374 -1.87 -25.76 11.15
CA ARG A 374 -0.79 -26.58 10.58
C ARG A 374 0.07 -27.14 11.70
N GLU A 375 0.54 -28.36 11.49
CA GLU A 375 1.51 -28.96 12.38
C GLU A 375 2.87 -28.32 12.16
N LYS A 376 3.54 -27.96 13.25
CA LYS A 376 4.90 -27.46 13.22
C LYS A 376 5.85 -28.62 12.96
N GLN A 377 6.68 -28.47 11.94
CA GLN A 377 7.76 -29.40 11.63
C GLN A 377 9.10 -28.71 11.85
N TYR A 378 10.15 -29.53 12.03
CA TYR A 378 11.50 -29.05 12.31
C TYR A 378 12.46 -29.69 11.33
N ASP A 379 13.31 -28.88 10.72
CA ASP A 379 14.35 -29.36 9.84
C ASP A 379 15.37 -30.19 10.64
N LYS A 380 15.74 -31.37 10.12
CA LYS A 380 16.64 -32.29 10.82
C LYS A 380 18.09 -31.80 10.86
N GLU A 381 18.49 -30.94 9.91
CA GLU A 381 19.85 -30.42 9.80
C GLU A 381 19.96 -29.04 10.46
N THR A 382 19.01 -28.14 10.21
CA THR A 382 19.09 -26.74 10.70
C THR A 382 18.33 -26.51 12.01
N GLY A 383 17.37 -27.38 12.36
CA GLY A 383 16.47 -27.17 13.49
C GLY A 383 15.42 -26.08 13.28
N GLU A 384 15.34 -25.50 12.08
CA GLU A 384 14.37 -24.43 11.75
C GLU A 384 12.93 -24.94 11.79
N GLU A 385 12.04 -24.17 12.43
CA GLU A 385 10.60 -24.45 12.46
C GLU A 385 9.94 -24.05 11.14
N TYR A 386 9.19 -24.96 10.54
CA TYR A 386 8.41 -24.70 9.34
C TYR A 386 7.02 -25.35 9.38
N ILE A 387 6.13 -24.85 8.54
CA ILE A 387 4.82 -25.45 8.26
C ILE A 387 4.71 -25.80 6.77
N GLU A 388 3.90 -26.82 6.46
CA GLU A 388 3.71 -27.28 5.09
C GLU A 388 2.39 -26.82 4.48
N ALA A 389 2.44 -26.46 3.20
CA ALA A 389 1.24 -26.22 2.40
C ALA A 389 0.45 -27.51 2.19
N THR A 390 -0.88 -27.39 2.22
CA THR A 390 -1.81 -28.51 2.01
C THR A 390 -2.49 -28.40 0.64
N LEU A 391 -3.20 -29.46 0.24
CA LEU A 391 -3.99 -29.43 -0.99
C LEU A 391 -5.18 -28.46 -0.89
N GLU A 392 -5.71 -28.25 0.32
CA GLU A 392 -6.77 -27.27 0.58
C GLU A 392 -6.26 -25.84 0.33
N ASP A 393 -5.02 -25.53 0.76
CA ASP A 393 -4.40 -24.23 0.47
C ASP A 393 -4.30 -23.97 -1.04
N ILE A 394 -3.91 -24.99 -1.82
CA ILE A 394 -3.80 -24.90 -3.28
C ILE A 394 -5.17 -24.73 -3.92
N GLU A 395 -6.19 -25.44 -3.43
CA GLU A 395 -7.56 -25.32 -3.93
C GLU A 395 -8.12 -23.90 -3.70
N GLU A 396 -7.96 -23.36 -2.49
CA GLU A 396 -8.41 -22.00 -2.15
C GLU A 396 -7.67 -20.95 -2.98
N VAL A 397 -6.37 -21.14 -3.18
CA VAL A 397 -5.58 -20.27 -4.07
C VAL A 397 -6.06 -20.37 -5.51
N ASN A 398 -6.33 -21.57 -6.03
CA ASN A 398 -6.84 -21.73 -7.39
C ASN A 398 -8.16 -20.99 -7.59
N LYS A 399 -9.07 -21.01 -6.61
CA LYS A 399 -10.33 -20.26 -6.65
C LYS A 399 -10.09 -18.76 -6.77
N LEU A 400 -9.22 -18.20 -5.92
CA LEU A 400 -8.93 -16.76 -5.88
C LEU A 400 -8.06 -16.28 -7.06
N MET A 401 -7.10 -17.09 -7.50
CA MET A 401 -6.16 -16.76 -8.57
C MET A 401 -6.75 -16.91 -9.97
N LYS A 402 -7.82 -17.68 -10.13
CA LYS A 402 -8.43 -17.94 -11.43
C LYS A 402 -8.71 -16.64 -12.17
N GLU A 403 -9.39 -15.69 -11.54
CA GLU A 403 -9.70 -14.41 -12.19
C GLU A 403 -8.45 -13.59 -12.49
N VAL A 404 -7.49 -13.53 -11.57
CA VAL A 404 -6.21 -12.82 -11.77
C VAL A 404 -5.44 -13.39 -12.96
N LEU A 405 -5.35 -14.72 -13.08
CA LEU A 405 -4.67 -15.39 -14.19
C LEU A 405 -5.41 -15.23 -15.51
N LEU A 406 -6.75 -15.29 -15.50
CA LEU A 406 -7.58 -15.04 -16.68
C LEU A 406 -7.35 -13.63 -17.23
N ARG A 407 -7.26 -12.63 -16.36
CA ARG A 407 -6.97 -11.26 -16.77
C ARG A 407 -5.54 -11.12 -17.30
N LYS A 408 -4.56 -11.78 -16.67
CA LYS A 408 -3.17 -11.81 -17.15
C LYS A 408 -2.94 -12.64 -18.42
N SER A 409 -3.95 -13.36 -18.89
CA SER A 409 -3.93 -14.05 -20.19
C SER A 409 -4.74 -13.30 -21.26
N ASP A 410 -5.39 -12.20 -20.89
CA ASP A 410 -6.25 -11.46 -21.80
C ASP A 410 -5.42 -10.43 -22.58
N ASP A 411 -5.45 -10.55 -23.90
CA ASP A 411 -4.85 -9.59 -24.83
C ASP A 411 -5.50 -8.19 -24.78
N LEU A 412 -6.71 -8.11 -24.23
CA LEU A 412 -7.47 -6.87 -24.07
C LEU A 412 -7.32 -6.30 -22.66
N SER A 413 -7.32 -4.97 -22.57
CA SER A 413 -7.50 -4.28 -21.30
C SER A 413 -8.85 -4.65 -20.67
N GLY A 414 -8.97 -4.59 -19.34
CA GLY A 414 -10.19 -4.94 -18.62
C GLY A 414 -11.41 -4.15 -19.12
N ALA A 415 -11.25 -2.84 -19.30
CA ALA A 415 -12.29 -1.98 -19.87
C ALA A 415 -12.69 -2.37 -21.31
N CYS A 416 -11.71 -2.76 -22.14
CA CYS A 416 -11.97 -3.17 -23.52
C CYS A 416 -12.68 -4.54 -23.58
N ARG A 417 -12.29 -5.47 -22.71
CA ARG A 417 -12.96 -6.77 -22.57
C ARG A 417 -14.41 -6.58 -22.11
N ASN A 418 -14.65 -5.79 -21.07
CA ASN A 418 -16.01 -5.51 -20.59
C ASN A 418 -16.88 -4.86 -21.67
N TYR A 419 -16.32 -3.94 -22.47
CA TYR A 419 -17.02 -3.39 -23.63
C TYR A 419 -17.39 -4.46 -24.66
N PHE A 420 -16.47 -5.37 -24.97
CA PHE A 420 -16.70 -6.43 -25.96
C PHE A 420 -17.76 -7.43 -25.51
N GLU A 421 -17.78 -7.83 -24.24
CA GLU A 421 -18.81 -8.71 -23.70
C GLU A 421 -20.20 -8.04 -23.74
N ARG A 422 -20.29 -6.78 -23.30
CA ARG A 422 -21.56 -6.02 -23.39
C ARG A 422 -22.04 -5.83 -24.83
N LEU A 423 -21.11 -5.66 -25.77
CA LEU A 423 -21.42 -5.58 -27.20
C LEU A 423 -22.00 -6.90 -27.70
N LYS A 424 -21.41 -8.04 -27.33
CA LYS A 424 -21.91 -9.37 -27.70
C LYS A 424 -23.31 -9.64 -27.09
N ASP A 425 -23.52 -9.27 -25.84
CA ASP A 425 -24.82 -9.43 -25.17
C ASP A 425 -25.90 -8.60 -25.84
N TRP A 426 -25.60 -7.34 -26.18
CA TRP A 426 -26.53 -6.47 -26.90
C TRP A 426 -26.86 -7.02 -28.29
N LEU A 427 -25.86 -7.52 -29.04
CA LEU A 427 -26.10 -8.15 -30.35
C LEU A 427 -27.00 -9.37 -30.26
N LYS A 428 -26.81 -10.22 -29.24
CA LYS A 428 -27.69 -11.38 -28.98
C LYS A 428 -29.11 -10.97 -28.59
N GLN A 429 -29.27 -9.97 -27.73
CA GLN A 429 -30.58 -9.49 -27.29
C GLN A 429 -31.40 -8.89 -28.42
N GLU A 430 -30.73 -8.22 -29.37
CA GLU A 430 -31.37 -7.55 -30.51
C GLU A 430 -31.42 -8.42 -31.78
N ASP A 431 -30.93 -9.66 -31.70
CA ASP A 431 -30.79 -10.60 -32.83
C ASP A 431 -30.09 -9.98 -34.05
N LYS A 432 -28.95 -9.31 -33.80
CA LYS A 432 -28.15 -8.62 -34.83
C LYS A 432 -26.83 -9.33 -35.07
N ASN A 433 -26.52 -9.59 -36.34
CA ASN A 433 -25.22 -10.11 -36.74
C ASN A 433 -24.18 -8.99 -36.95
N SER A 434 -24.61 -7.80 -37.38
CA SER A 434 -23.73 -6.66 -37.66
C SER A 434 -24.14 -5.40 -36.91
N PHE A 435 -23.19 -4.48 -36.70
CA PHE A 435 -23.43 -3.21 -36.04
C PHE A 435 -22.57 -2.08 -36.58
N THR A 436 -23.02 -0.85 -36.38
CA THR A 436 -22.22 0.37 -36.61
C THR A 436 -21.72 0.95 -35.30
N ASN A 437 -20.66 1.74 -35.37
CA ASN A 437 -20.14 2.47 -34.19
C ASN A 437 -21.22 3.33 -33.52
N VAL A 438 -22.13 3.92 -34.28
CA VAL A 438 -23.19 4.80 -33.75
C VAL A 438 -24.20 3.98 -32.95
N GLN A 439 -24.69 2.86 -33.50
CA GLN A 439 -25.63 1.97 -32.81
C GLN A 439 -25.04 1.42 -31.51
N ALA A 440 -23.82 0.88 -31.55
CA ALA A 440 -23.15 0.37 -30.37
C ALA A 440 -22.94 1.46 -29.30
N ARG A 441 -22.64 2.70 -29.72
CA ARG A 441 -22.47 3.82 -28.78
C ARG A 441 -23.76 4.19 -28.07
N GLN A 442 -24.87 4.25 -28.81
CA GLN A 442 -26.19 4.58 -28.25
C GLN A 442 -26.66 3.49 -27.28
N ALA A 443 -26.48 2.22 -27.66
CA ALA A 443 -26.86 1.08 -26.82
C ALA A 443 -26.02 0.98 -25.54
N LEU A 444 -24.69 1.08 -25.67
CA LEU A 444 -23.76 0.82 -24.56
C LEU A 444 -23.41 2.08 -23.76
N LYS A 445 -23.79 3.27 -24.23
CA LYS A 445 -23.53 4.58 -23.58
C LYS A 445 -22.05 4.80 -23.26
N VAL A 446 -21.16 4.49 -24.21
CA VAL A 446 -19.71 4.64 -24.06
C VAL A 446 -19.24 5.96 -24.69
N HIS A 447 -18.30 6.65 -24.03
CA HIS A 447 -17.72 7.88 -24.56
C HIS A 447 -17.03 7.62 -25.93
N PRO A 448 -17.20 8.50 -26.95
CA PRO A 448 -16.69 8.29 -28.30
C PRO A 448 -15.19 7.96 -28.37
N SER A 449 -14.36 8.64 -27.56
CA SER A 449 -12.91 8.41 -27.54
C SER A 449 -12.54 7.02 -27.02
N ASN A 450 -13.24 6.54 -25.99
CA ASN A 450 -13.02 5.20 -25.42
C ASN A 450 -13.46 4.14 -26.42
N GLN A 451 -14.64 4.30 -27.01
CA GLN A 451 -15.13 3.40 -28.05
C GLN A 451 -14.15 3.30 -29.21
N LYS A 452 -13.61 4.43 -29.70
CA LYS A 452 -12.61 4.42 -30.78
C LYS A 452 -11.40 3.57 -30.41
N ARG A 453 -10.87 3.72 -29.20
CA ARG A 453 -9.74 2.92 -28.70
C ARG A 453 -10.08 1.43 -28.61
N PHE A 454 -11.25 1.09 -28.07
CA PHE A 454 -11.69 -0.30 -27.96
C PHE A 454 -11.88 -0.95 -29.34
N MET A 455 -12.54 -0.28 -30.27
CA MET A 455 -12.76 -0.80 -31.63
C MET A 455 -11.44 -1.03 -32.39
N LEU A 456 -10.44 -0.17 -32.20
CA LEU A 456 -9.11 -0.37 -32.76
C LEU A 456 -8.44 -1.62 -32.19
N ALA A 457 -8.50 -1.82 -30.86
CA ALA A 457 -7.96 -3.00 -30.20
C ALA A 457 -8.67 -4.29 -30.64
N LEU A 458 -10.00 -4.29 -30.70
CA LEU A 458 -10.78 -5.45 -31.14
C LEU A 458 -10.47 -5.83 -32.59
N GLN A 459 -10.20 -4.85 -33.46
CA GLN A 459 -9.78 -5.09 -34.84
C GLN A 459 -8.35 -5.63 -34.93
N SER A 460 -7.41 -5.07 -34.16
CA SER A 460 -6.02 -5.53 -34.20
C SER A 460 -5.88 -6.97 -33.72
N TRP A 461 -6.73 -7.38 -32.79
CA TRP A 461 -6.80 -8.75 -32.28
C TRP A 461 -7.72 -9.68 -33.10
N GLY A 462 -8.31 -9.20 -34.21
CA GLY A 462 -9.15 -10.00 -35.09
C GLY A 462 -10.51 -10.42 -34.49
N LEU A 463 -10.90 -9.87 -33.34
CA LEU A 463 -12.15 -10.19 -32.64
C LEU A 463 -13.38 -9.61 -33.35
N ILE A 464 -13.18 -8.55 -34.15
CA ILE A 464 -14.18 -7.98 -35.03
C ILE A 464 -13.56 -7.67 -36.39
N HIS A 465 -14.37 -7.70 -37.44
CA HIS A 465 -13.95 -7.34 -38.80
C HIS A 465 -14.95 -6.41 -39.48
N LYS A 466 -14.49 -5.68 -40.50
CA LYS A 466 -15.32 -4.77 -41.31
C LYS A 466 -16.05 -5.56 -42.38
N VAL A 467 -17.36 -5.40 -42.47
CA VAL A 467 -18.19 -6.11 -43.45
C VAL A 467 -18.68 -5.21 -44.58
N LYS A 468 -19.09 -3.97 -44.25
CA LYS A 468 -19.63 -3.01 -45.23
C LYS A 468 -19.25 -1.57 -44.86
N GLY A 469 -19.23 -0.68 -45.85
CA GLY A 469 -19.09 0.76 -45.65
C GLY A 469 -17.78 1.37 -46.17
N ASP A 470 -17.70 2.70 -46.15
CA ASP A 470 -16.56 3.48 -46.63
C ASP A 470 -16.20 4.61 -45.64
N LYS A 471 -15.12 5.36 -45.91
CA LYS A 471 -14.69 6.48 -45.06
C LYS A 471 -15.72 7.62 -44.95
N LYS A 472 -16.64 7.74 -45.91
CA LYS A 472 -17.61 8.85 -46.01
C LYS A 472 -18.92 8.53 -45.29
N ASN A 473 -19.37 7.28 -45.37
CA ASN A 473 -20.66 6.78 -44.88
C ASN A 473 -20.53 5.99 -43.57
N GLY A 474 -19.31 5.67 -43.14
CA GLY A 474 -19.03 4.87 -41.96
C GLY A 474 -19.01 3.36 -42.24
N PHE A 475 -18.43 2.60 -41.32
CA PHE A 475 -18.27 1.15 -41.44
C PHE A 475 -19.25 0.39 -40.54
N ALA A 476 -19.72 -0.75 -41.04
CA ALA A 476 -20.39 -1.81 -40.27
C ALA A 476 -19.39 -2.92 -39.94
N TYR A 477 -19.58 -3.53 -38.77
CA TYR A 477 -18.71 -4.54 -38.18
C TYR A 477 -19.47 -5.79 -37.79
N GLU A 478 -18.78 -6.92 -37.81
CA GLU A 478 -19.25 -8.22 -37.33
C GLU A 478 -18.27 -8.78 -36.30
N VAL A 479 -18.80 -9.51 -35.31
CA VAL A 479 -18.01 -10.22 -34.29
C VAL A 479 -17.53 -11.54 -34.87
N THR A 480 -16.22 -11.80 -34.81
CA THR A 480 -15.62 -13.00 -35.39
C THR A 480 -15.95 -14.25 -34.57
N THR A 481 -15.98 -14.15 -33.23
CA THR A 481 -16.25 -15.29 -32.35
C THR A 481 -16.92 -14.83 -31.06
N PHE A 482 -18.05 -15.45 -30.71
CA PHE A 482 -18.78 -15.14 -29.48
C PHE A 482 -18.26 -15.89 -28.24
N GLU A 483 -17.56 -17.01 -28.45
CA GLU A 483 -17.12 -17.94 -27.41
C GLU A 483 -15.67 -17.72 -26.90
N ASP A 484 -14.95 -16.73 -27.42
CA ASP A 484 -13.53 -16.48 -27.09
C ASP A 484 -13.24 -16.50 -25.58
N GLN A 485 -14.06 -15.77 -24.80
CA GLN A 485 -13.92 -15.70 -23.36
C GLN A 485 -14.19 -17.05 -22.67
N GLU A 486 -15.24 -17.77 -23.09
CA GLU A 486 -15.60 -19.05 -22.48
C GLU A 486 -14.52 -20.11 -22.76
N GLN A 487 -14.00 -20.15 -23.99
CA GLN A 487 -12.92 -21.06 -24.38
C GLN A 487 -11.63 -20.76 -23.62
N ARG A 488 -11.27 -19.49 -23.43
CA ARG A 488 -10.12 -19.09 -22.59
C ARG A 488 -10.34 -19.47 -21.13
N ASN A 489 -11.52 -19.18 -20.58
CA ASN A 489 -11.88 -19.52 -19.21
C ASN A 489 -11.79 -21.03 -18.95
N LYS A 490 -12.28 -21.85 -19.88
CA LYS A 490 -12.21 -23.32 -19.82
C LYS A 490 -10.77 -23.83 -19.86
N ARG A 491 -9.91 -23.26 -20.70
CA ARG A 491 -8.50 -23.66 -20.81
C ARG A 491 -7.74 -23.41 -19.51
N ILE A 492 -7.85 -22.19 -18.96
CA ILE A 492 -7.15 -21.82 -17.72
C ILE A 492 -7.69 -22.57 -16.50
N ALA A 493 -9.02 -22.68 -16.36
CA ALA A 493 -9.62 -23.49 -15.31
C ALA A 493 -9.17 -24.96 -15.41
N GLY A 494 -9.20 -25.50 -16.63
CA GLY A 494 -8.85 -26.90 -16.87
C GLY A 494 -7.40 -27.24 -16.50
N VAL A 495 -6.45 -26.33 -16.66
CA VAL A 495 -5.05 -26.56 -16.24
C VAL A 495 -4.96 -26.64 -14.71
N LEU A 496 -5.53 -25.67 -13.99
CA LEU A 496 -5.50 -25.63 -12.53
C LEU A 496 -6.22 -26.85 -11.92
N ASP A 497 -7.39 -27.21 -12.45
CA ASP A 497 -8.19 -28.35 -11.99
C ASP A 497 -7.49 -29.69 -12.27
N LYS A 498 -6.85 -29.84 -13.43
CA LYS A 498 -6.06 -31.04 -13.78
C LYS A 498 -4.90 -31.25 -12.83
N ILE A 499 -4.17 -30.18 -12.49
CA ILE A 499 -3.04 -30.23 -11.55
C ILE A 499 -3.54 -30.64 -10.17
N LEU A 500 -4.59 -29.98 -9.66
CA LEU A 500 -5.14 -30.29 -8.35
C LEU A 500 -5.63 -31.76 -8.27
N THR A 501 -6.32 -32.23 -9.30
CA THR A 501 -6.79 -33.62 -9.40
C THR A 501 -5.62 -34.61 -9.45
N GLY A 502 -4.55 -34.28 -10.18
CA GLY A 502 -3.32 -35.08 -10.24
C GLY A 502 -2.65 -35.20 -8.87
N LEU A 503 -2.50 -34.07 -8.16
CA LEU A 503 -1.93 -34.02 -6.82
C LEU A 503 -2.75 -34.82 -5.80
N GLN A 504 -4.09 -34.72 -5.87
CA GLN A 504 -4.99 -35.51 -5.03
C GLN A 504 -4.82 -37.03 -5.26
N LYS A 505 -4.64 -37.46 -6.52
CA LYS A 505 -4.37 -38.87 -6.85
C LYS A 505 -3.03 -39.35 -6.27
N ILE A 506 -1.96 -38.57 -6.45
CA ILE A 506 -0.62 -38.91 -5.93
C ILE A 506 -0.65 -39.05 -4.39
N LYS A 507 -1.35 -38.15 -3.69
CA LYS A 507 -1.48 -38.20 -2.23
C LYS A 507 -2.27 -39.43 -1.75
N LYS A 508 -3.29 -39.86 -2.50
CA LYS A 508 -4.04 -41.11 -2.20
C LYS A 508 -3.16 -42.36 -2.38
N THR A 509 -2.33 -42.41 -3.41
CA THR A 509 -1.40 -43.53 -3.63
C THR A 509 -0.33 -43.61 -2.53
N LYS A 510 0.23 -42.48 -2.10
CA LYS A 510 1.21 -42.43 -0.98
C LYS A 510 0.63 -42.75 0.40
N ARG A 511 -0.70 -42.73 0.57
CA ARG A 511 -1.38 -43.14 1.83
C ARG A 511 -1.81 -44.61 1.82
N SER A 512 -1.80 -45.27 0.66
CA SER A 512 -2.19 -46.68 0.47
C SER A 512 -0.98 -47.61 0.26
N SER A 513 0.22 -47.03 0.18
CA SER A 513 1.52 -47.68 0.31
C SER A 513 2.08 -47.33 1.68
#